data_AF-A0A2G2ZAZ4-F1
#
_entry.id   AF-A0A2G2ZAZ4-F1
#
_cell.length_a   1.000
_cell.length_b   1.000
_cell.length_c   1.000
_cell.angle_alpha   90.00
_cell.angle_beta   90.00
_cell.angle_gamma   90.00
#
_symmetry.space_group_name_H-M   'P 1'
#
loop_
_entity.id
_entity.type
_entity.pdbx_description
1 polymer ?
#
loop_
_entity_poly.entity_id
_entity_poly.type
_entity_poly.pdbx_seq_one_letter_code
_entity_poly.pdbx_strand_id
1 'polypeptide(L)'
;MMGGVIHSKNVLDHVRSLSTMIPMFLVATNFYGKRSHIDWHREAAYIDKSLSEPLEYVILKDTPQQEPQSNDCGMFVYAFYEYVSHGMFDIFSRLFDVVNHRIRYGALLWDYARQKQNDGTISESEATGNVTSKHGGFKRSRKQFESTRIR
;
A
#
# COMPACT_ATOMS: atom_id res chain seq x y z
N MET A 1 28.73 -14.49 -12.99
CA MET A 1 27.28 -14.19 -12.91
C MET A 1 26.87 -13.42 -14.16
N MET A 2 26.22 -14.08 -15.12
CA MET A 2 25.74 -13.49 -16.40
C MET A 2 24.23 -13.13 -16.35
N GLY A 3 23.62 -13.15 -15.16
CA GLY A 3 22.16 -13.01 -14.99
C GLY A 3 21.62 -11.57 -15.00
N GLY A 4 22.45 -10.55 -14.78
CA GLY A 4 21.99 -9.17 -14.61
C GLY A 4 21.39 -8.54 -15.87
N VAL A 5 22.09 -8.65 -17.00
CA VAL A 5 21.72 -7.91 -18.24
C VAL A 5 20.43 -8.44 -18.89
N ILE A 6 20.24 -9.77 -18.88
CA ILE A 6 19.04 -10.41 -19.46
C ILE A 6 17.82 -10.16 -18.57
N HIS A 7 17.99 -10.22 -17.24
CA HIS A 7 16.90 -9.98 -16.30
C HIS A 7 16.37 -8.54 -16.39
N SER A 8 17.26 -7.55 -16.52
CA SER A 8 16.86 -6.14 -16.66
C SER A 8 16.08 -5.85 -17.95
N LYS A 9 16.43 -6.48 -19.08
CA LYS A 9 15.69 -6.29 -20.34
C LYS A 9 14.26 -6.83 -20.23
N ASN A 10 14.11 -8.04 -19.68
CA ASN A 10 12.80 -8.64 -19.48
C ASN A 10 11.93 -7.77 -18.56
N VAL A 11 12.48 -7.30 -17.44
CA VAL A 11 11.76 -6.41 -16.52
C VAL A 11 11.29 -5.13 -17.23
N LEU A 12 12.18 -4.49 -18.01
CA LEU A 12 11.83 -3.28 -18.77
C LEU A 12 10.69 -3.52 -19.77
N ASP A 13 10.74 -4.62 -20.53
CA ASP A 13 9.70 -4.96 -21.50
C ASP A 13 8.34 -5.20 -20.80
N HIS A 14 8.34 -5.85 -19.63
CA HIS A 14 7.12 -6.03 -18.83
C HIS A 14 6.57 -4.71 -18.28
N VAL A 15 7.43 -3.85 -17.73
CA VAL A 15 7.02 -2.53 -17.21
C VAL A 15 6.43 -1.67 -18.32
N ARG A 16 7.05 -1.63 -19.51
CA ARG A 16 6.52 -0.92 -20.68
C ARG A 16 5.17 -1.47 -21.13
N SER A 17 5.00 -2.78 -21.12
CA SER A 17 3.72 -3.41 -21.44
C SER A 17 2.64 -2.99 -20.44
N LEU A 18 2.93 -3.06 -19.14
CA LEU A 18 2.01 -2.64 -18.08
C LEU A 18 1.68 -1.15 -18.13
N SER A 19 2.66 -0.29 -18.41
CA SER A 19 2.45 1.16 -18.51
C SER A 19 1.46 1.53 -19.63
N THR A 20 1.35 0.68 -20.66
CA THR A 20 0.39 0.85 -21.76
C THR A 20 -0.94 0.15 -21.44
N MET A 21 -0.91 -1.09 -20.94
CA MET A 21 -2.12 -1.89 -20.71
C MET A 21 -3.01 -1.32 -19.59
N ILE A 22 -2.43 -0.78 -18.52
CA ILE A 22 -3.19 -0.27 -17.37
C ILE A 22 -4.12 0.88 -17.80
N PRO A 23 -3.65 1.99 -18.44
CA PRO A 23 -4.53 3.04 -18.94
C PRO A 23 -5.62 2.53 -19.87
N MET A 24 -5.27 1.67 -20.83
CA MET A 24 -6.24 1.08 -21.77
C MET A 24 -7.33 0.29 -21.04
N PHE A 25 -6.96 -0.50 -20.03
CA PHE A 25 -7.91 -1.26 -19.21
C PHE A 25 -8.84 -0.33 -18.40
N LEU A 26 -8.30 0.73 -17.80
CA LEU A 26 -9.10 1.71 -17.05
C LEU A 26 -10.12 2.42 -17.96
N VAL A 27 -9.72 2.78 -19.17
CA VAL A 27 -10.64 3.34 -20.18
C VAL A 27 -11.69 2.33 -20.60
N ALA A 28 -11.28 1.10 -20.98
CA ALA A 28 -12.19 0.06 -21.47
C ALA A 28 -13.24 -0.35 -20.42
N THR A 29 -12.90 -0.27 -19.14
CA THR A 29 -13.83 -0.57 -18.04
C THR A 29 -14.72 0.61 -17.63
N ASN A 30 -14.62 1.75 -18.33
CA ASN A 30 -15.24 3.02 -17.99
C ASN A 30 -14.95 3.44 -16.54
N PHE A 31 -13.71 3.22 -16.08
CA PHE A 31 -13.31 3.48 -14.69
C PHE A 31 -13.51 4.95 -14.32
N TYR A 32 -13.05 5.87 -15.16
CA TYR A 32 -13.15 7.32 -14.91
C TYR A 32 -14.61 7.80 -14.91
N GLY A 33 -15.47 7.28 -15.79
CA GLY A 33 -16.90 7.61 -15.77
C GLY A 33 -17.64 7.08 -14.53
N LYS A 34 -17.14 5.99 -13.91
CA LYS A 34 -17.69 5.43 -12.66
C LYS A 34 -17.17 6.13 -11.40
N ARG A 35 -16.12 6.95 -11.50
CA ARG A 35 -15.42 7.56 -10.37
C ARG A 35 -15.53 9.08 -10.46
N SER A 36 -16.70 9.61 -10.06
CA SER A 36 -17.01 11.04 -10.13
C SER A 36 -16.10 11.96 -9.31
N HIS A 37 -15.31 11.42 -8.36
CA HIS A 37 -14.31 12.19 -7.61
C HIS A 37 -12.98 12.34 -8.35
N ILE A 38 -12.80 11.69 -9.51
CA ILE A 38 -11.60 11.83 -10.35
C ILE A 38 -11.94 12.79 -11.47
N ASP A 39 -11.43 14.03 -11.37
CA ASP A 39 -11.65 15.05 -12.38
C ASP A 39 -10.42 15.21 -13.27
N TRP A 40 -10.34 14.31 -14.26
CA TRP A 40 -9.17 14.22 -15.16
C TRP A 40 -8.88 15.52 -15.91
N HIS A 41 -9.92 16.25 -16.28
CA HIS A 41 -9.79 17.46 -17.11
C HIS A 41 -9.41 18.72 -16.32
N ARG A 42 -9.39 18.66 -14.99
CA ARG A 42 -9.07 19.80 -14.13
C ARG A 42 -7.71 19.71 -13.46
N GLU A 43 -7.15 18.52 -13.34
CA GLU A 43 -5.83 18.33 -12.74
C GLU A 43 -4.75 18.78 -13.73
N ALA A 44 -3.93 19.75 -13.33
CA ALA A 44 -2.94 20.37 -14.22
C ALA A 44 -1.95 19.35 -14.81
N ALA A 45 -1.65 18.29 -14.07
CA ALA A 45 -0.77 17.20 -14.51
C ALA A 45 -1.34 16.36 -15.67
N TYR A 46 -2.64 16.42 -15.94
CA TYR A 46 -3.34 15.62 -16.95
C TYR A 46 -4.00 16.47 -18.04
N ILE A 47 -3.89 17.80 -17.97
CA ILE A 47 -4.31 18.69 -19.06
C ILE A 47 -3.56 18.25 -20.33
N ASP A 48 -4.31 18.15 -21.43
CA ASP A 48 -3.86 17.70 -22.75
C ASP A 48 -3.42 16.22 -22.86
N LYS A 49 -3.48 15.43 -21.77
CA LYS A 49 -3.18 13.99 -21.79
C LYS A 49 -4.42 13.15 -22.10
N SER A 50 -4.26 12.16 -22.98
CA SER A 50 -5.31 11.17 -23.24
C SER A 50 -5.51 10.24 -22.03
N LEU A 51 -6.74 9.82 -21.77
CA LEU A 51 -7.05 8.81 -20.73
C LEU A 51 -6.36 7.45 -20.99
N SER A 52 -5.98 7.18 -22.24
CA SER A 52 -5.27 5.96 -22.66
C SER A 52 -3.77 6.17 -22.88
N GLU A 53 -3.25 7.37 -22.59
CA GLU A 53 -1.82 7.64 -22.71
C GLU A 53 -1.01 6.69 -21.82
N PRO A 54 0.11 6.11 -22.30
CA PRO A 54 0.94 5.26 -21.48
C PRO A 54 1.45 5.98 -20.23
N LEU A 55 1.46 5.29 -19.10
CA LEU A 55 1.97 5.84 -17.85
C LEU A 55 3.47 6.13 -17.96
N GLU A 56 3.87 7.29 -17.46
CA GLU A 56 5.29 7.57 -17.18
C GLU A 56 5.77 6.65 -16.06
N TYR A 57 6.97 6.10 -16.22
CA TYR A 57 7.58 5.23 -15.21
C TYR A 57 9.07 5.52 -15.09
N VAL A 58 9.59 5.27 -13.89
CA VAL A 58 11.01 5.37 -13.57
C VAL A 58 11.49 4.01 -13.09
N ILE A 59 12.62 3.55 -13.64
CA ILE A 59 13.29 2.34 -13.16
C ILE A 59 14.40 2.76 -12.22
N LEU A 60 14.20 2.49 -10.93
CA LEU A 60 15.23 2.69 -9.92
C LEU A 60 16.26 1.57 -10.03
N LYS A 61 17.53 1.95 -10.16
CA LYS A 61 18.68 1.04 -10.21
C LYS A 61 19.32 0.94 -8.83
N ASP A 62 20.00 -0.18 -8.58
CA ASP A 62 20.77 -0.42 -7.36
C ASP A 62 19.96 -0.30 -6.05
N THR A 63 18.64 -0.38 -6.19
CA THR A 63 17.68 -0.40 -5.10
C THR A 63 17.94 -1.61 -4.21
N PRO A 64 17.90 -1.47 -2.87
CA PRO A 64 18.02 -2.60 -1.95
C PRO A 64 17.03 -3.70 -2.30
N GLN A 65 17.50 -4.93 -2.43
CA GLN A 65 16.63 -6.07 -2.70
C GLN A 65 16.64 -7.00 -1.50
N GLN A 66 15.51 -7.68 -1.33
CA GLN A 66 15.40 -8.73 -0.34
C GLN A 66 16.33 -9.89 -0.71
N GLU A 67 17.05 -10.42 0.28
CA GLU A 67 17.83 -11.64 0.09
C GLU A 67 16.94 -12.81 -0.35
N PRO A 68 17.41 -13.73 -1.23
CA PRO A 68 16.59 -14.80 -1.79
C PRO A 68 15.95 -15.74 -0.74
N GLN A 69 16.52 -15.82 0.45
CA GLN A 69 16.04 -16.67 1.55
C GLN A 69 15.24 -15.90 2.62
N SER A 70 15.08 -14.58 2.46
CA SER A 70 14.28 -13.77 3.38
C SER A 70 12.79 -13.84 3.01
N ASN A 71 11.93 -13.53 3.99
CA ASN A 71 10.47 -13.44 3.83
C ASN A 71 9.98 -12.00 4.09
N ASP A 72 10.81 -11.01 3.81
CA ASP A 72 10.55 -9.59 4.10
C ASP A 72 9.93 -8.82 2.91
N CYS A 73 9.37 -9.49 1.91
CA CYS A 73 8.99 -8.87 0.63
C CYS A 73 7.95 -7.75 0.84
N GLY A 74 6.96 -7.99 1.72
CA GLY A 74 5.98 -6.98 2.10
C GLY A 74 6.59 -5.79 2.82
N MET A 75 7.64 -6.01 3.64
CA MET A 75 8.38 -4.94 4.29
C MET A 75 9.09 -4.06 3.26
N PHE A 76 9.78 -4.67 2.30
CA PHE A 76 10.44 -3.95 1.22
C PHE A 76 9.45 -3.12 0.40
N VAL A 77 8.32 -3.70 0.01
CA VAL A 77 7.25 -2.98 -0.72
C VAL A 77 6.76 -1.76 0.07
N TYR A 78 6.50 -1.92 1.37
CA TYR A 78 6.00 -0.83 2.20
C TYR A 78 7.04 0.28 2.38
N ALA A 79 8.30 -0.09 2.63
CA ALA A 79 9.38 0.88 2.72
C ALA A 79 9.57 1.65 1.41
N PHE A 80 9.55 0.98 0.25
CA PHE A 80 9.61 1.68 -1.04
C PHE A 80 8.45 2.64 -1.25
N TYR A 81 7.24 2.21 -0.91
CA TYR A 81 6.06 3.06 -0.99
C TYR A 81 6.22 4.33 -0.13
N GLU A 82 6.72 4.19 1.10
CA GLU A 82 6.96 5.31 1.99
C GLU A 82 8.00 6.29 1.45
N TYR A 83 9.15 5.80 0.96
CA TYR A 83 10.17 6.66 0.36
C TYR A 83 9.63 7.44 -0.85
N VAL A 84 8.94 6.75 -1.77
CA VAL A 84 8.34 7.37 -2.96
C VAL A 84 7.27 8.39 -2.58
N SER A 85 6.47 8.11 -1.54
CA SER A 85 5.45 9.05 -1.04
C SER A 85 6.07 10.34 -0.49
N HIS A 86 7.32 10.28 -0.02
CA HIS A 86 8.11 11.44 0.41
C HIS A 86 8.95 12.06 -0.72
N GLY A 87 8.79 11.61 -1.97
CA GLY A 87 9.56 12.10 -3.12
C GLY A 87 11.02 11.65 -3.12
N MET A 88 11.37 10.61 -2.35
CA MET A 88 12.73 10.07 -2.29
C MET A 88 12.88 8.90 -3.27
N PHE A 89 13.67 9.10 -4.32
CA PHE A 89 13.91 8.11 -5.38
C PHE A 89 15.32 7.50 -5.34
N ASP A 90 16.27 8.18 -4.70
CA ASP A 90 17.65 7.68 -4.51
C ASP A 90 17.77 6.88 -3.19
N ILE A 91 17.11 5.72 -3.16
CA ILE A 91 17.04 4.88 -1.96
C ILE A 91 18.32 4.05 -1.87
N PHE A 92 19.38 4.63 -1.31
CA PHE A 92 20.63 3.90 -1.06
C PHE A 92 20.45 2.86 0.04
N SER A 93 21.10 1.71 -0.10
CA SER A 93 21.14 0.62 0.89
C SER A 93 21.55 1.05 2.30
N ARG A 94 22.32 2.12 2.43
CA ARG A 94 22.72 2.68 3.74
C ARG A 94 21.55 3.26 4.54
N LEU A 95 20.48 3.69 3.88
CA LEU A 95 19.26 4.18 4.54
C LEU A 95 18.27 3.05 4.85
N PHE A 96 18.51 1.86 4.29
CA PHE A 96 17.58 0.73 4.34
C PHE A 96 18.01 -0.30 5.39
N ASP A 97 17.70 -0.02 6.66
CA ASP A 97 17.90 -0.98 7.75
C ASP A 97 16.66 -1.88 7.89
N VAL A 98 16.81 -3.13 7.44
CA VAL A 98 15.74 -4.14 7.45
C VAL A 98 15.17 -4.37 8.86
N VAL A 99 16.04 -4.39 9.87
CA VAL A 99 15.66 -4.67 11.25
C VAL A 99 14.84 -3.51 11.81
N ASN A 100 15.30 -2.27 11.59
CA ASN A 100 14.58 -1.08 12.06
C ASN A 100 13.21 -0.94 11.40
N HIS A 101 13.13 -1.18 10.08
CA HIS A 101 11.85 -1.15 9.37
C HIS A 101 10.88 -2.20 9.90
N ARG A 102 11.35 -3.43 10.14
CA ARG A 102 10.52 -4.51 10.68
C ARG A 102 10.00 -4.18 12.08
N ILE A 103 10.85 -3.64 12.96
CA ILE A 103 10.44 -3.23 14.30
C ILE A 103 9.39 -2.11 14.22
N ARG A 104 9.64 -1.08 13.39
CA ARG A 104 8.73 0.06 13.25
C ARG A 104 7.36 -0.36 12.70
N TYR A 105 7.33 -1.09 11.59
CA TYR A 105 6.07 -1.53 11.00
C TYR A 105 5.35 -2.54 11.89
N GLY A 106 6.09 -3.42 12.59
CA GLY A 106 5.51 -4.31 13.58
C GLY A 106 4.82 -3.55 14.72
N ALA A 107 5.45 -2.49 15.24
CA ALA A 107 4.86 -1.66 16.28
C ALA A 107 3.63 -0.89 15.79
N LEU A 108 3.67 -0.32 14.58
CA LEU A 108 2.53 0.38 13.98
C LEU A 108 1.34 -0.55 13.73
N LEU A 109 1.60 -1.75 13.18
CA LEU A 109 0.56 -2.74 12.93
C LEU A 109 -0.07 -3.24 14.24
N TRP A 110 0.75 -3.47 15.27
CA TRP A 110 0.27 -3.84 16.59
C TRP A 110 -0.63 -2.76 17.19
N ASP A 111 -0.20 -1.50 17.16
CA ASP A 111 -0.98 -0.41 17.73
C ASP A 111 -2.31 -0.22 16.99
N TYR A 112 -2.29 -0.26 15.66
CA TYR A 112 -3.49 -0.24 14.83
C TYR A 112 -4.44 -1.39 15.18
N ALA A 113 -3.94 -2.62 15.30
CA ALA A 113 -4.75 -3.78 15.67
C ALA A 113 -5.38 -3.63 17.06
N ARG A 114 -4.67 -3.04 18.03
CA ARG A 114 -5.23 -2.73 19.35
C ARG A 114 -6.30 -1.66 19.30
N GLN A 115 -6.08 -0.57 18.57
CA GLN A 115 -7.09 0.48 18.40
C GLN A 115 -8.36 -0.10 17.76
N LYS A 116 -8.21 -0.89 16.70
CA LYS A 116 -9.33 -1.55 16.02
C LYS A 116 -10.14 -2.47 16.96
N GLN A 117 -9.46 -3.22 17.83
CA GLN A 117 -10.13 -4.05 18.85
C GLN A 117 -10.87 -3.22 19.91
N ASN A 118 -10.28 -2.11 20.35
CA ASN A 118 -10.87 -1.25 21.38
C ASN A 118 -12.07 -0.44 20.86
N ASP A 119 -12.01 0.02 19.62
CA ASP A 119 -13.04 0.87 19.01
C ASP A 119 -14.23 0.07 18.48
N GLY A 120 -14.13 -1.27 18.46
CA GLY A 120 -15.19 -2.16 17.98
C GLY A 120 -15.52 -1.95 16.49
N THR A 121 -14.68 -1.24 15.76
CA THR A 121 -14.81 -0.98 14.32
C THR A 121 -14.65 -2.29 13.54
N ILE A 122 -15.78 -2.85 13.12
CA ILE A 122 -15.84 -3.87 12.08
C ILE A 122 -15.57 -3.14 10.78
N SER A 123 -14.49 -3.50 10.08
CA SER A 123 -14.26 -3.01 8.72
C SER A 123 -15.39 -3.51 7.83
N GLU A 124 -15.95 -2.71 6.93
CA GLU A 124 -16.92 -3.22 5.95
C GLU A 124 -16.31 -4.32 5.06
N SER A 125 -14.98 -4.36 4.93
CA SER A 125 -14.25 -5.44 4.26
C SER A 125 -14.19 -6.75 5.05
N GLU A 126 -14.58 -6.75 6.33
CA GLU A 126 -14.71 -7.93 7.20
C GLU A 126 -16.14 -8.46 7.25
N ALA A 127 -17.04 -8.02 6.35
CA ALA A 127 -18.21 -8.81 5.98
C ALA A 127 -17.77 -10.05 5.17
N THR A 128 -16.86 -10.83 5.75
CA THR A 128 -16.61 -12.21 5.33
C THR A 128 -17.88 -12.96 5.68
N GLY A 129 -18.56 -13.49 4.66
CA GLY A 129 -19.66 -14.41 4.87
C GLY A 129 -19.26 -15.46 5.91
N ASN A 130 -19.99 -15.46 7.03
CA ASN A 130 -20.06 -16.48 8.07
C ASN A 130 -18.83 -17.41 8.19
N VAL A 131 -17.87 -17.05 9.03
CA VAL A 131 -17.15 -18.05 9.83
C VAL A 131 -17.77 -18.01 11.22
N THR A 132 -18.59 -19.01 11.51
CA THR A 132 -19.21 -19.20 12.83
C THR A 132 -18.13 -19.45 13.88
N SER A 133 -17.56 -18.40 14.47
CA SER A 133 -16.77 -18.54 15.69
C SER A 133 -17.74 -18.69 16.87
N LYS A 134 -18.06 -19.93 17.22
CA LYS A 134 -18.76 -20.27 18.46
C LYS A 134 -17.85 -20.05 19.67
N HIS A 135 -17.57 -18.82 20.08
CA HIS A 135 -17.15 -18.53 21.46
C HIS A 135 -17.72 -17.17 21.88
N GLY A 136 -18.57 -17.21 22.91
CA GLY A 136 -19.37 -16.07 23.38
C GLY A 136 -18.50 -14.84 23.67
N GLY A 137 -18.76 -13.77 22.92
CA GLY A 137 -18.13 -12.48 23.13
C GLY A 137 -18.59 -11.84 24.44
N PHE A 138 -17.65 -11.57 25.34
CA PHE A 138 -17.87 -10.70 26.49
C PHE A 138 -17.96 -9.26 26.00
N LYS A 139 -19.19 -8.75 25.85
CA LYS A 139 -19.44 -7.33 25.56
C LYS A 139 -19.13 -6.51 26.81
N ARG A 140 -17.96 -5.86 26.86
CA ARG A 140 -17.68 -4.87 27.89
C ARG A 140 -18.40 -3.56 27.53
N SER A 141 -19.54 -3.32 28.17
CA SER A 141 -20.31 -2.09 27.99
C SER A 141 -19.59 -0.90 28.63
N ARG A 142 -19.32 0.13 27.81
CA ARG A 142 -18.73 1.40 28.23
C ARG A 142 -19.82 2.29 28.86
N LYS A 143 -20.12 2.04 30.14
CA LYS A 143 -20.76 2.98 31.10
C LYS A 143 -20.15 2.59 32.45
N GLN A 144 -19.37 3.40 33.15
CA GLN A 144 -19.75 4.67 33.75
C GLN A 144 -18.49 5.22 34.44
N PHE A 145 -17.97 6.36 33.99
CA PHE A 145 -16.97 7.13 34.73
C PHE A 145 -17.31 8.61 34.59
N GLU A 146 -18.52 8.97 35.01
CA GLU A 146 -18.79 10.29 35.55
C GLU A 146 -19.68 10.13 36.78
N SER A 147 -19.42 10.99 37.77
CA SER A 147 -19.94 11.00 39.13
C SER A 147 -19.21 10.10 40.14
N THR A 148 -18.15 10.62 40.76
CA THR A 148 -18.17 11.02 42.17
C THR A 148 -16.90 11.84 42.45
N ARG A 149 -17.01 13.17 42.37
CA ARG A 149 -16.11 14.10 43.07
C ARG A 149 -17.03 15.06 43.83
N ILE A 150 -16.71 15.28 45.10
CA ILE A 150 -17.40 16.07 46.15
C ILE A 150 -18.36 15.23 47.02
N ARG A 151 -17.92 14.82 48.21
CA ARG A 151 -17.89 15.66 49.41
C ARG A 151 -16.79 15.17 50.36
#